data_AF-A0A7V5YNH4-F1
#
_entry.id   AF-A0A7V5YNH4-F1
#
_cell.length_a   1.000
_cell.length_b   1.000
_cell.length_c   1.000
_cell.angle_alpha   90.00
_cell.angle_beta   90.00
_cell.angle_gamma   90.00
#
_symmetry.space_group_name_H-M   'P 1'
#
loop_
_entity.id
_entity.type
_entity.pdbx_description
1 polymer ?
#
loop_
_entity_poly.entity_id
_entity_poly.type
_entity_poly.pdbx_seq_one_letter_code
_entity_poly.pdbx_strand_id
1 'polypeptide(L)' 'MICQICGKAKKRILNRPHSLKRSKRTVYPNLQKVNGLLVCSRCRRTMVKKGLV' A
#
# COMPACT_ATOMS: atom_id res chain seq x y z
N MET A 1 8.72 5.59 -2.45
CA MET A 1 8.38 4.20 -2.06
C MET A 1 7.09 3.80 -2.74
N ILE A 2 7.21 2.97 -3.77
CA ILE A 2 6.11 2.52 -4.63
C ILE A 2 6.24 1.00 -4.73
N CYS A 3 5.13 0.27 -4.73
CA CYS A 3 5.14 -1.16 -5.01
C CYS A 3 5.60 -1.38 -6.45
N GLN A 4 6.70 -2.10 -6.66
CA GLN A 4 7.24 -2.36 -8.00
C GLN A 4 6.37 -3.28 -8.86
N ILE A 5 5.41 -4.00 -8.25
CA ILE A 5 4.51 -4.92 -8.97
C ILE A 5 3.20 -4.25 -9.40
N CYS A 6 2.59 -3.43 -8.55
CA CYS A 6 1.25 -2.87 -8.79
C CYS A 6 1.17 -1.35 -8.74
N GLY A 7 2.31 -0.66 -8.63
CA GLY A 7 2.37 0.80 -8.63
C GLY A 7 1.77 1.49 -7.41
N LYS A 8 1.33 0.73 -6.38
CA LYS A 8 0.76 1.32 -5.16
C LYS A 8 1.76 2.23 -4.47
N ALA A 9 1.37 3.48 -4.29
CA ALA A 9 2.14 4.52 -3.63
C ALA A 9 1.33 5.18 -2.52
N LYS A 10 1.99 6.03 -1.74
CA LYS A 10 1.31 6.93 -0.79
C LYS A 10 0.30 7.81 -1.53
N LYS A 11 -0.93 7.94 -1.02
CA LYS A 11 -2.00 8.74 -1.62
C LYS A 11 -2.63 9.65 -0.58
N ARG A 12 -2.83 10.94 -0.91
CA ARG A 12 -3.63 11.86 -0.09
C ARG A 12 -5.11 11.64 -0.38
N ILE A 13 -5.93 11.54 0.67
CA ILE A 13 -7.39 11.42 0.58
C ILE A 13 -8.04 12.28 1.66
N LEU A 14 -9.35 12.51 1.50
CA LEU A 14 -10.17 13.19 2.51
C LEU A 14 -10.65 12.18 3.56
N ASN A 15 -10.68 12.59 4.81
CA ASN A 15 -11.40 11.86 5.85
C ASN A 15 -12.91 12.08 5.67
N ARG A 16 -13.70 11.08 6.03
CA ARG A 16 -15.17 11.15 6.17
C ARG A 16 -15.50 11.25 7.66
N PRO A 17 -15.61 12.45 8.24
CA PRO A 17 -15.91 12.62 9.65
C PRO A 17 -17.43 12.67 9.88
N HIS A 18 -17.86 12.26 11.07
CA HIS A 18 -19.24 12.48 11.54
C HIS A 18 -19.44 13.91 12.09
N SER A 19 -18.40 14.49 12.68
CA SER A 19 -18.35 15.92 12.99
C SER A 19 -17.98 16.69 11.72
N LEU A 20 -18.63 17.80 11.40
CA LEU A 20 -18.46 18.55 10.13
C LEU A 20 -17.02 19.07 9.84
N LYS A 21 -16.04 18.77 10.70
CA LYS A 21 -14.62 19.12 10.57
C LYS A 21 -13.92 18.24 9.53
N ARG A 22 -13.92 18.70 8.28
CA ARG A 22 -13.24 18.04 7.16
C ARG A 22 -11.72 18.10 7.30
N SER A 23 -11.06 16.95 7.34
CA SER A 23 -9.60 16.82 7.41
C SER A 23 -9.06 15.95 6.28
N LYS A 24 -7.76 16.07 6.00
CA LYS A 24 -7.04 15.25 5.00
C LYS A 24 -6.24 14.16 5.72
N ARG A 25 -6.15 12.97 5.14
CA ARG A 25 -5.19 11.93 5.57
C ARG A 25 -4.32 11.48 4.41
N THR A 26 -3.11 11.05 4.73
CA THR A 26 -2.24 10.36 3.78
C THR A 26 -2.33 8.87 4.05
N VAL A 27 -2.71 8.09 3.04
CA VAL A 27 -2.71 6.63 3.08
C VAL A 27 -1.34 6.13 2.66
N TYR A 28 -0.73 5.33 3.51
CA TYR A 28 0.54 4.67 3.26
C TYR A 28 0.29 3.18 2.99
N PRO A 29 0.70 2.65 1.82
CA PRO A 29 0.65 1.21 1.59
C PRO A 29 1.73 0.51 2.42
N ASN A 30 1.41 -0.68 2.95
CA ASN A 30 2.37 -1.53 3.64
C ASN A 30 3.33 -2.15 2.63
N LEU A 31 4.45 -1.47 2.39
CA LEU A 31 5.52 -1.87 1.49
C LEU A 31 6.60 -2.62 2.28
N GLN A 32 6.99 -3.79 1.79
CA GLN A 32 8.00 -4.67 2.38
C GLN A 32 9.08 -4.96 1.35
N LYS A 33 10.33 -5.07 1.78
CA LYS A 33 11.42 -5.54 0.92
C LYS A 33 11.38 -7.06 0.86
N VAL A 34 11.24 -7.63 -0.33
CA VAL A 34 11.21 -9.08 -0.59
C VAL A 34 12.05 -9.34 -1.82
N ASN A 35 13.10 -10.16 -1.70
CA ASN A 35 14.02 -10.53 -2.78
C ASN A 35 14.55 -9.29 -3.55
N GLY A 36 14.96 -8.25 -2.83
CA GLY A 36 15.44 -6.98 -3.42
C GLY A 36 14.34 -6.06 -3.98
N LEU A 37 13.10 -6.52 -4.06
CA LEU A 37 11.97 -5.73 -4.57
C LEU A 37 11.16 -5.11 -3.42
N LEU A 38 10.69 -3.88 -3.63
CA LEU A 38 9.76 -3.21 -2.72
C LEU A 38 8.31 -3.55 -3.11
N VAL A 39 7.65 -4.37 -2.31
CA VAL A 39 6.37 -5.02 -2.65
C VAL A 39 5.31 -4.75 -1.58
N CYS A 40 4.07 -4.46 -1.99
CA CYS A 40 2.97 -4.32 -1.04
C CYS A 40 2.49 -5.67 -0.49
N SER A 41 1.91 -5.69 0.71
CA SER A 41 1.39 -6.90 1.36
C SER A 41 0.47 -7.76 0.48
N ARG A 42 -0.40 -7.15 -0.35
CA ARG A 42 -1.26 -7.87 -1.30
C ARG A 42 -0.45 -8.64 -2.34
N CYS A 43 0.52 -7.97 -2.97
CA CYS A 43 1.37 -8.58 -3.98
C CYS A 43 2.26 -9.66 -3.37
N ARG A 44 2.80 -9.45 -2.15
CA ARG A 44 3.54 -10.49 -1.42
C ARG A 44 2.68 -11.74 -1.20
N ARG A 45 1.44 -11.59 -0.73
CA ARG A 45 0.52 -12.74 -0.58
C ARG A 45 0.30 -13.49 -1.89
N THR A 46 0.18 -12.78 -3.01
CA THR A 46 0.06 -13.40 -4.33
C THR A 46 1.32 -14.15 -4.73
N MET A 47 2.51 -13.61 -4.45
CA MET A 47 3.78 -14.30 -4.72
C MET A 47 3.90 -15.60 -3.93
N VAL A 48 3.60 -15.55 -2.63
CA VAL A 48 3.62 -16.74 -1.75
C VAL A 48 2.62 -17.79 -2.25
N LYS A 49 1.38 -17.38 -2.59
CA LYS A 49 0.38 -18.31 -3.14
C LYS A 49 0.82 -18.97 -4.45
N LYS A 50 1.63 -18.28 -5.26
CA LYS A 50 2.15 -18.79 -6.54
C LYS A 50 3.49 -19.53 -6.39
N GLY A 51 4.04 -19.67 -5.19
CA GLY A 51 5.33 -20.32 -4.95
C GLY A 51 6.54 -19.53 -5.50
N LEU A 52 6.39 -18.22 -5.69
CA LEU A 52 7.46 -17.35 -6.21
C LEU A 52 8.36 -16.81 -5.08
N VAL A 53 7.94 -16.96 -3.83
CA VAL A 53 8.59 -16.55 -2.57
C VAL A 53 8.25 -17.58 -1.50
#